data_AF-A0A815C2D9-F1
#
_entry.id   AF-A0A815C2D9-F1
#
_cell.length_a   1.000
_cell.length_b   1.000
_cell.length_c   1.000
_cell.angle_alpha   90.00
_cell.angle_beta   90.00
_cell.angle_gamma   90.00
#
_symmetry.space_group_name_H-M   'P 1'
#
loop_
_entity.id
_entity.type
_entity.pdbx_description
1 polymer ?
#
loop_
_entity_poly.entity_id
_entity_poly.type
_entity_poly.pdbx_seq_one_letter_code
_entity_poly.pdbx_strand_id
1 'polypeptide(L)'
;MAVLKANTKLSEHEIQHFYDRFKSECPSGKMNKQQFYKFYEEIMGSKMQHSDAAEYAFTMIDTNHDESIDFTEFVLFFGMEKKRDLDSRLEMMFEITDTSRDGFISYDEMVNIMQKATLVYATINFIQVSKIQKLF
;
A
#
# COMPACT_ATOMS: atom_id res chain seq x y z
N MET A 1 -4.09 15.29 7.41
CA MET A 1 -3.89 16.10 6.18
C MET A 1 -2.45 16.52 5.96
N ALA A 2 -1.78 17.23 6.88
CA ALA A 2 -0.39 17.67 6.69
C ALA A 2 0.60 16.51 6.43
N VAL A 3 0.52 15.44 7.24
CA VAL A 3 1.35 14.23 7.06
C VAL A 3 1.09 13.54 5.72
N LEU A 4 -0.17 13.45 5.30
CA LEU A 4 -0.54 12.84 4.01
C LEU A 4 -0.07 13.68 2.82
N LYS A 5 -0.17 15.01 2.89
CA LYS A 5 0.32 15.92 1.84
C LYS A 5 1.85 15.95 1.76
N ALA A 6 2.55 15.77 2.89
CA ALA A 6 4.01 15.70 2.90
C ALA A 6 4.52 14.36 2.32
N ASN A 7 3.78 13.28 2.58
CA ASN A 7 4.21 11.92 2.23
C ASN A 7 3.58 11.40 0.92
N THR A 8 2.62 12.11 0.34
CA THR A 8 2.01 11.77 -0.97
C THR A 8 2.00 12.98 -1.90
N LYS A 9 1.97 12.76 -3.23
CA LYS A 9 1.75 13.84 -4.22
C LYS A 9 0.26 14.06 -4.56
N LEU A 10 -0.63 13.74 -3.61
CA LEU A 10 -2.07 13.87 -3.79
C LEU A 10 -2.55 15.29 -3.44
N SER A 11 -3.49 15.80 -4.22
CA SER A 11 -4.18 17.05 -3.86
C SER A 11 -5.15 16.83 -2.70
N GLU A 12 -5.53 17.90 -2.02
CA GLU A 12 -6.51 17.83 -0.92
C GLU A 12 -7.86 17.26 -1.37
N HIS A 13 -8.29 17.58 -2.59
CA HIS A 13 -9.50 17.05 -3.18
C HIS A 13 -9.41 15.52 -3.40
N GLU A 14 -8.25 15.03 -3.84
CA GLU A 14 -8.02 13.59 -4.04
C GLU A 14 -7.98 12.83 -2.73
N ILE A 15 -7.32 13.38 -1.71
CA ILE A 15 -7.32 12.77 -0.37
C ILE A 15 -8.74 12.75 0.20
N GLN A 16 -9.52 13.82 0.01
CA GLN A 16 -10.93 13.86 0.44
C GLN A 16 -11.78 12.82 -0.30
N HIS A 17 -11.62 12.69 -1.62
CA HIS A 17 -12.31 11.67 -2.40
C HIS A 17 -11.97 10.25 -1.93
N PHE A 18 -10.71 9.96 -1.64
CA PHE A 18 -10.32 8.70 -1.02
C PHE A 18 -10.94 8.50 0.36
N TYR A 19 -11.01 9.55 1.17
CA TYR A 19 -11.62 9.49 2.50
C TYR A 19 -13.11 9.14 2.43
N ASP A 20 -13.84 9.81 1.55
CA ASP A 20 -15.28 9.59 1.40
C ASP A 20 -15.58 8.16 0.95
N ARG A 21 -14.80 7.64 -0.01
CA ARG A 21 -14.89 6.24 -0.45
C ARG A 21 -14.47 5.25 0.63
N PHE A 22 -13.37 5.51 1.33
CA PHE A 22 -12.90 4.64 2.40
C PHE A 22 -13.94 4.57 3.52
N LYS A 23 -14.57 5.69 3.87
CA LYS A 23 -15.57 5.78 4.94
C LYS A 23 -16.91 5.16 4.55
N SER A 24 -17.29 5.17 3.27
CA SER A 24 -18.49 4.45 2.80
C SER A 24 -18.31 2.93 2.89
N GLU A 25 -17.12 2.42 2.56
CA GLU A 25 -16.81 0.98 2.59
C GLU A 25 -16.42 0.48 4.00
N CYS A 26 -15.81 1.34 4.81
CA CYS A 26 -15.33 1.04 6.16
C CYS A 26 -15.83 2.08 7.17
N PRO A 27 -17.09 2.00 7.62
CA PRO A 27 -17.67 2.95 8.59
C PRO A 27 -16.93 2.99 9.94
N SER A 28 -16.26 1.89 10.29
CA SER A 28 -15.38 1.75 11.46
C SER A 28 -14.13 2.64 11.41
N GLY A 29 -13.76 3.15 10.22
CA GLY A 29 -12.49 3.85 10.00
C GLY A 29 -11.29 2.92 9.85
N LYS A 30 -11.51 1.60 9.81
CA LYS A 30 -10.49 0.56 9.64
C LYS A 30 -10.98 -0.52 8.67
N MET A 31 -10.11 -0.95 7.77
CA MET A 31 -10.36 -2.00 6.80
C MET A 31 -9.71 -3.31 7.28
N ASN A 32 -10.49 -4.34 7.54
CA ASN A 32 -9.96 -5.66 7.90
C ASN A 32 -9.56 -6.47 6.65
N LYS A 33 -8.88 -7.61 6.86
CA LYS A 33 -8.44 -8.50 5.76
C LYS A 33 -9.55 -8.87 4.78
N GLN A 34 -10.75 -9.23 5.26
CA GLN A 34 -11.86 -9.60 4.37
C GLN A 34 -12.33 -8.43 3.50
N GLN A 35 -12.39 -7.21 4.06
CA GLN A 35 -12.73 -6.01 3.30
C GLN A 35 -11.64 -5.68 2.29
N PHE A 36 -10.37 -5.78 2.69
CA PHE A 36 -9.23 -5.56 1.81
C PHE A 36 -9.23 -6.51 0.61
N TYR A 37 -9.49 -7.80 0.83
CA TYR A 37 -9.54 -8.80 -0.24
C TYR A 37 -10.60 -8.48 -1.30
N LYS A 38 -11.80 -8.05 -0.88
CA LYS A 38 -12.85 -7.62 -1.82
C LYS A 38 -12.41 -6.41 -2.63
N PHE A 39 -11.84 -5.42 -1.95
CA PHE A 39 -11.30 -4.23 -2.60
C PHE A 39 -10.16 -4.57 -3.58
N TYR A 40 -9.27 -5.49 -3.21
CA TYR A 40 -8.18 -5.99 -4.04
C TYR A 40 -8.70 -6.71 -5.30
N GLU A 41 -9.76 -7.52 -5.17
CA GLU A 41 -10.45 -8.17 -6.30
C GLU A 41 -10.99 -7.15 -7.30
N GLU A 42 -11.65 -6.10 -6.81
CA GLU A 42 -12.22 -5.04 -7.63
C GLU A 42 -11.15 -4.28 -8.43
N ILE A 43 -10.03 -3.96 -7.79
CA ILE A 43 -8.91 -3.28 -8.47
C ILE A 43 -8.27 -4.20 -9.51
N MET A 44 -8.00 -5.45 -9.15
CA MET A 44 -7.33 -6.40 -10.03
C MET A 44 -8.24 -6.85 -11.18
N GLY A 45 -9.56 -6.85 -10.98
CA GLY A 45 -10.54 -7.42 -11.92
C GLY A 45 -10.33 -8.91 -12.17
N SER A 46 -9.80 -9.62 -11.17
CA SER A 46 -9.53 -11.05 -11.22
C SER A 46 -9.72 -11.65 -9.83
N LYS A 47 -10.12 -12.94 -9.77
CA LYS A 47 -10.35 -13.67 -8.51
C LYS A 47 -9.04 -14.04 -7.79
N MET A 48 -8.24 -13.04 -7.47
CA MET A 48 -6.95 -13.18 -6.77
C MET A 48 -7.03 -12.74 -5.30
N GLN A 49 -8.23 -12.59 -4.74
CA GLN A 49 -8.46 -12.04 -3.41
C GLN A 49 -7.86 -12.86 -2.25
N HIS A 50 -7.54 -14.13 -2.50
CA HIS A 50 -6.88 -15.03 -1.54
C HIS A 50 -5.53 -15.54 -2.06
N SER A 51 -4.94 -14.85 -3.03
CA SER A 51 -3.60 -15.18 -3.50
C SER A 51 -2.55 -14.78 -2.45
N ASP A 52 -1.40 -15.45 -2.47
CA ASP A 52 -0.24 -15.05 -1.66
C ASP A 52 0.16 -13.58 -1.92
N ALA A 53 -0.11 -13.07 -3.13
CA ALA A 53 0.11 -11.67 -3.48
C ALA A 53 -0.86 -10.71 -2.75
N ALA A 54 -2.12 -11.11 -2.55
CA ALA A 54 -3.08 -10.32 -1.79
C ALA A 54 -2.72 -10.29 -0.29
N GLU A 55 -2.30 -11.43 0.27
CA GLU A 55 -1.84 -11.49 1.66
C GLU A 55 -0.57 -10.67 1.88
N TYR A 56 0.36 -10.75 0.93
CA TYR A 56 1.57 -9.94 0.97
C TYR A 56 1.26 -8.45 0.84
N ALA A 57 0.37 -8.06 -0.07
CA ALA A 57 -0.06 -6.67 -0.22
C ALA A 57 -0.73 -6.13 1.05
N PHE A 58 -1.57 -6.92 1.72
CA PHE A 58 -2.16 -6.52 3.01
C PHE A 58 -1.07 -6.24 4.05
N THR A 59 -0.12 -7.16 4.20
CA THR A 59 0.98 -7.05 5.17
C THR A 59 1.88 -5.83 4.90
N MET A 60 1.99 -5.43 3.65
CA MET A 60 2.76 -4.24 3.23
C MET A 60 2.06 -2.92 3.56
N ILE A 61 0.72 -2.92 3.55
CA ILE A 61 -0.08 -1.72 3.83
C ILE A 61 -0.29 -1.57 5.35
N ASP A 62 -0.50 -2.67 6.06
CA ASP A 62 -0.61 -2.74 7.52
C ASP A 62 0.78 -2.55 8.16
N THR A 63 1.24 -1.30 8.17
CA THR A 63 2.58 -0.91 8.64
C THR A 63 2.70 -0.96 10.15
N ASN A 64 1.60 -0.78 10.88
CA ASN A 64 1.58 -0.84 12.34
C ASN A 64 1.34 -2.26 12.88
N HIS A 65 1.03 -3.22 11.99
CA HIS A 65 0.79 -4.64 12.28
C HIS A 65 -0.35 -4.87 13.27
N ASP A 66 -1.40 -4.05 13.21
CA ASP A 66 -2.59 -4.18 14.06
C ASP A 66 -3.70 -5.03 13.43
N GLU A 67 -3.38 -5.74 12.35
CA GLU A 67 -4.26 -6.59 11.55
C GLU A 67 -5.41 -5.82 10.88
N SER A 68 -5.28 -4.50 10.76
CA SER A 68 -6.21 -3.64 10.06
C SER A 68 -5.49 -2.52 9.31
N ILE A 69 -6.06 -2.10 8.19
CA ILE A 69 -5.54 -0.97 7.42
C ILE A 69 -6.36 0.26 7.80
N ASP A 70 -5.72 1.28 8.35
CA ASP A 70 -6.37 2.57 8.58
C ASP A 70 -6.33 3.47 7.32
N PHE A 71 -7.05 4.59 7.37
CA PHE A 71 -7.10 5.51 6.25
C PHE A 71 -5.74 6.11 5.88
N THR A 72 -4.87 6.32 6.88
CA THR A 72 -3.53 6.87 6.65
C THR A 72 -2.69 5.88 5.88
N GLU A 73 -2.64 4.62 6.32
CA GLU A 73 -1.94 3.53 5.66
C GLU A 73 -2.43 3.30 4.23
N PHE A 74 -3.76 3.32 4.05
CA PHE A 74 -4.39 3.25 2.74
C PHE A 74 -3.93 4.37 1.81
N VAL A 75 -4.02 5.64 2.23
CA VAL A 75 -3.65 6.79 1.40
C VAL A 75 -2.15 6.85 1.14
N LEU A 76 -1.31 6.49 2.10
CA LEU A 76 0.13 6.42 1.90
C LEU A 76 0.45 5.38 0.81
N PHE A 77 -0.15 4.18 0.88
CA PHE A 77 0.04 3.14 -0.13
C PHE A 77 -0.33 3.61 -1.55
N PHE A 78 -1.53 4.18 -1.72
CA PHE A 78 -1.99 4.65 -3.04
C PHE A 78 -1.32 5.95 -3.49
N GLY A 79 -0.92 6.81 -2.54
CA GLY A 79 -0.24 8.06 -2.81
C GLY A 79 1.18 7.91 -3.31
N MET A 80 1.82 6.77 -3.04
CA MET A 80 3.15 6.42 -3.56
C MET A 80 3.15 6.24 -5.08
N GLU A 81 2.04 5.85 -5.71
CA GLU A 81 1.96 5.72 -7.18
C GLU A 81 2.22 7.04 -7.92
N LYS A 82 1.85 8.18 -7.32
CA LYS A 82 2.07 9.51 -7.89
C LYS A 82 3.48 10.06 -7.62
N LYS A 83 4.20 9.51 -6.64
CA LYS A 83 5.62 9.79 -6.41
C LYS A 83 6.47 8.93 -7.37
N ARG A 84 6.43 9.29 -8.66
CA ARG A 84 7.13 8.56 -9.74
C ARG A 84 8.64 8.84 -9.85
N ASP A 85 9.21 9.73 -9.04
CA ASP A 85 10.65 9.96 -9.06
C ASP A 85 11.42 8.81 -8.40
N LEU A 86 12.64 8.57 -8.90
CA LEU A 86 13.49 7.45 -8.49
C LEU A 86 13.77 7.47 -6.99
N ASP A 87 14.00 8.66 -6.44
CA ASP A 87 14.36 8.86 -5.03
C ASP A 87 13.22 8.43 -4.11
N SER A 88 11.99 8.86 -4.40
CA SER A 88 10.81 8.42 -3.64
C SER A 88 10.58 6.90 -3.70
N ARG A 89 10.91 6.27 -4.83
CA ARG A 89 10.80 4.80 -4.98
C ARG A 89 11.86 4.07 -4.17
N LEU A 90 13.06 4.63 -4.09
CA LEU A 90 14.15 4.07 -3.29
C LEU A 90 13.86 4.23 -1.79
N GLU A 91 13.35 5.40 -1.37
CA GLU A 91 12.88 5.62 0.01
C GLU A 91 11.81 4.61 0.40
N MET A 92 10.79 4.43 -0.44
CA MET A 92 9.76 3.42 -0.22
C MET A 92 10.34 2.00 -0.16
N MET A 93 11.21 1.63 -1.11
CA MET A 93 11.86 0.32 -1.12
C MET A 93 12.65 0.09 0.17
N PHE A 94 13.27 1.15 0.69
CA PHE A 94 13.99 1.12 1.95
C PHE A 94 13.03 0.90 3.12
N GLU A 95 11.94 1.68 3.24
CA GLU A 95 10.93 1.53 4.29
C GLU A 95 10.28 0.14 4.31
N ILE A 96 10.07 -0.47 3.13
CA ILE A 96 9.54 -1.83 3.00
C ILE A 96 10.54 -2.88 3.49
N THR A 97 11.83 -2.62 3.32
CA THR A 97 12.89 -3.58 3.61
C THR A 97 13.37 -3.48 5.06
N ASP A 98 13.48 -2.27 5.59
CA ASP A 98 13.82 -1.98 7.00
C ASP A 98 12.59 -2.22 7.90
N THR A 99 12.31 -3.49 8.15
CA THR A 99 11.24 -3.92 9.05
C THR A 99 11.51 -3.54 10.51
N SER A 100 12.78 -3.45 10.89
CA SER A 100 13.20 -3.11 12.25
C SER A 100 13.04 -1.62 12.58
N ARG A 101 12.94 -0.77 11.54
CA ARG A 101 12.89 0.69 11.61
C ARG A 101 14.11 1.31 12.29
N ASP A 102 15.27 0.67 12.18
CA ASP A 102 16.51 1.17 12.75
C ASP A 102 17.28 2.11 11.80
N GLY A 103 16.78 2.29 10.58
CA GLY A 103 17.37 3.11 9.54
C GLY A 103 18.46 2.40 8.75
N PHE A 104 18.60 1.08 8.90
CA PHE A 104 19.54 0.23 8.18
C PHE A 104 18.83 -1.02 7.64
N ILE A 105 19.42 -1.63 6.60
CA ILE A 105 18.94 -2.93 6.11
C ILE A 105 19.93 -3.99 6.56
N SER A 106 19.51 -4.84 7.49
CA SER A 106 20.29 -5.99 7.94
C SER A 106 20.39 -7.08 6.87
N TYR A 107 21.34 -8.01 7.03
CA TYR A 107 21.48 -9.16 6.12
C TYR A 107 20.20 -10.01 6.10
N ASP A 108 19.59 -10.23 7.26
CA ASP A 108 18.38 -11.05 7.36
C ASP A 108 17.17 -10.38 6.71
N GLU A 109 17.03 -9.05 6.85
CA GLU A 109 16.01 -8.26 6.15
C GLU A 109 16.21 -8.31 4.63
N MET A 110 17.46 -8.20 4.18
CA MET A 110 17.82 -8.32 2.77
C MET A 110 17.50 -9.72 2.23
N VAL A 111 17.82 -10.79 2.96
CA VAL A 111 17.50 -12.17 2.55
C VAL A 111 15.98 -12.38 2.51
N ASN A 112 15.27 -11.88 3.51
CA ASN A 112 13.81 -11.98 3.61
C ASN A 112 13.13 -11.26 2.44
N ILE A 113 13.57 -10.05 2.09
CA ILE A 113 13.00 -9.32 0.94
C ILE A 113 13.40 -9.97 -0.38
N MET A 114 14.60 -10.53 -0.52
CA MET A 114 15.01 -11.24 -1.73
C MET A 114 14.20 -12.52 -1.95
N GLN A 115 13.86 -13.27 -0.90
CA GLN A 115 12.97 -14.43 -1.00
C GLN A 115 11.55 -14.02 -1.42
N LYS A 116 11.12 -12.83 -0.98
CA LYS A 116 9.83 -12.23 -1.33
C LYS A 116 9.90 -11.39 -2.60
N ALA A 117 11.05 -11.32 -3.29
CA ALA A 117 11.27 -10.37 -4.38
C ALA A 117 10.27 -10.54 -5.54
N THR A 118 9.81 -11.76 -5.79
CA THR A 118 8.75 -12.03 -6.78
C THR A 118 7.42 -11.41 -6.35
N LEU A 119 7.10 -11.43 -5.06
CA LEU A 119 5.92 -10.80 -4.48
C LEU A 119 6.06 -9.28 -4.45
N VAL A 120 7.22 -8.75 -4.05
CA VAL A 120 7.54 -7.32 -4.11
C VAL A 120 7.44 -6.79 -5.53
N TYR A 121 8.00 -7.51 -6.50
CA TYR A 121 7.87 -7.16 -7.91
C TYR A 121 6.41 -7.20 -8.37
N ALA A 122 5.63 -8.19 -7.95
CA ALA A 122 4.19 -8.26 -8.24
C ALA A 122 3.42 -7.09 -7.58
N THR A 123 3.78 -6.66 -6.37
CA THR A 123 3.17 -5.54 -5.64
C THR A 123 3.59 -4.18 -6.22
N ILE A 124 4.85 -4.01 -6.62
CA ILE A 124 5.32 -2.82 -7.33
C ILE A 124 4.65 -2.73 -8.72
N ASN A 125 4.47 -3.85 -9.41
CA ASN A 125 3.69 -3.89 -10.65
C ASN A 125 2.18 -3.75 -10.40
N PHE A 126 1.65 -4.16 -9.24
CA PHE A 126 0.28 -3.88 -8.82
C PHE A 126 0.04 -2.37 -8.74
N ILE A 127 0.99 -1.64 -8.16
CA ILE A 127 1.00 -0.16 -8.15
C ILE A 127 1.12 0.41 -9.58
N GLN A 128 1.67 -0.32 -10.55
CA GLN A 128 1.70 0.08 -11.97
C GLN A 128 0.41 -0.26 -12.73
N VAL A 129 -0.53 -1.03 -12.16
CA VAL A 129 -1.73 -1.45 -12.90
C VAL A 129 -2.58 -0.21 -13.21
N SER A 130 -2.67 0.08 -14.50
CA SER A 130 -3.43 1.16 -15.16
C SER A 130 -4.91 1.32 -14.74
N LYS A 131 -5.42 0.45 -13.86
CA LYS A 131 -6.76 0.54 -13.26
C LYS A 131 -6.81 1.43 -12.02
N ILE A 132 -5.70 1.65 -11.29
CA ILE A 132 -5.69 2.59 -10.15
C ILE A 132 -5.93 4.03 -10.65
N GLN A 133 -5.47 4.36 -11.87
CA GLN A 133 -5.83 5.61 -12.54
C GLN A 133 -7.34 5.80 -12.82
N LYS A 134 -8.16 4.73 -12.76
CA LYS A 134 -9.63 4.84 -12.88
C LYS A 134 -10.32 5.10 -11.53
N LEU A 135 -9.58 5.08 -10.42
CA LEU A 135 -10.05 5.53 -9.10
C LEU A 135 -9.84 7.05 -8.90
N PHE A 136 -9.08 7.68 -9.79
CA PHE A 136 -8.93 9.12 -9.96
C PHE A 136 -9.76 9.61 -11.15
#